data_AF-A0AA39FE36-F1
#
_entry.id   AF-A0AA39FE36-F1
#
_cell.length_a   1.000
_cell.length_b   1.000
_cell.length_c   1.000
_cell.angle_alpha   90.00
_cell.angle_beta   90.00
_cell.angle_gamma   90.00
#
_symmetry.space_group_name_H-M   'P 1'
#
loop_
_entity.id
_entity.type
_entity.pdbx_description
1 polymer ?
#
loop_
_entity_poly.entity_id
_entity_poly.type
_entity_poly.pdbx_seq_one_letter_code
_entity_poly.pdbx_strand_id
1 'polypeptide(L)'
;MYIQLSLKFSFIQSNIEHGVTVVLDYINNHYEEIIALNGYSIKSFQADVSKLAKKFKNKVQRDKLKTFIDANKESLKGALDQILVDVDNNLKIIDNELHKFKEFFRKDETKNLLL
;
A
#
# COMPACT_ATOMS: atom_id res chain seq x y z
N MET A 1 -17.82 -4.70 -16.32
CA MET A 1 -16.36 -4.62 -16.53
C MET A 1 -15.61 -4.25 -15.24
N TYR A 2 -15.95 -3.13 -14.56
CA TYR A 2 -15.37 -2.74 -13.26
C TYR A 2 -15.36 -3.85 -12.18
N ILE A 3 -16.50 -4.49 -11.92
CA ILE A 3 -16.62 -5.51 -10.85
C ILE A 3 -15.60 -6.64 -11.04
N GLN A 4 -15.32 -7.04 -12.28
CA GLN A 4 -14.32 -8.08 -12.55
C GLN A 4 -12.89 -7.60 -12.32
N LEU A 5 -12.58 -6.33 -12.58
CA LEU A 5 -11.25 -5.76 -12.31
C LEU A 5 -10.99 -5.69 -10.79
N SER A 6 -11.95 -5.20 -10.01
CA SER A 6 -11.84 -5.09 -8.55
C SER A 6 -11.68 -6.47 -7.88
N LEU A 7 -12.40 -7.50 -8.38
CA LEU A 7 -12.24 -8.88 -7.93
C LEU A 7 -10.86 -9.45 -8.26
N LYS A 8 -10.32 -9.19 -9.46
CA LYS A 8 -8.97 -9.62 -9.86
C LYS A 8 -7.88 -8.96 -9.01
N PHE A 9 -7.97 -7.64 -8.79
CA PHE A 9 -7.06 -6.95 -7.88
C PHE A 9 -7.12 -7.53 -6.47
N SER A 10 -8.33 -7.82 -5.97
CA SER A 10 -8.54 -8.40 -4.65
C SER A 10 -7.95 -9.81 -4.50
N PHE A 11 -8.04 -10.61 -5.57
CA PHE A 11 -7.44 -11.94 -5.62
C PHE A 11 -5.90 -11.86 -5.64
N ILE A 12 -5.32 -11.04 -6.52
CA ILE A 12 -3.86 -10.90 -6.68
C ILE A 12 -3.22 -10.43 -5.37
N GLN A 13 -3.75 -9.37 -4.76
CA GLN A 13 -3.19 -8.80 -3.53
C GLN A 13 -3.22 -9.76 -2.33
N SER A 14 -4.04 -10.81 -2.38
CA SER A 14 -4.24 -11.73 -1.26
C SER A 14 -3.55 -13.08 -1.45
N ASN A 15 -3.24 -13.46 -2.69
CA ASN A 15 -2.76 -14.81 -3.03
C ASN A 15 -1.39 -14.84 -3.72
N ILE A 16 -0.86 -13.69 -4.14
CA ILE A 16 0.43 -13.61 -4.85
C ILE A 16 1.46 -12.92 -3.95
N GLU A 17 2.65 -13.52 -3.87
CA GLU A 17 3.81 -12.88 -3.23
C GLU A 17 4.14 -11.57 -3.95
N HIS A 18 4.30 -10.48 -3.20
CA HIS A 18 4.37 -9.12 -3.76
C HIS A 18 3.13 -8.67 -4.55
N GLY A 19 1.98 -9.35 -4.45
CA GLY A 19 0.76 -9.03 -5.20
C GLY A 19 0.27 -7.60 -5.01
N VAL A 20 0.48 -7.02 -3.82
CA VAL A 20 0.20 -5.59 -3.55
C VAL A 20 1.04 -4.68 -4.47
N THR A 21 2.32 -4.99 -4.63
CA THR A 21 3.23 -4.23 -5.50
C THR A 21 2.86 -4.40 -6.97
N VAL A 22 2.49 -5.62 -7.39
CA VAL A 22 2.05 -5.91 -8.77
C VAL A 22 0.80 -5.12 -9.14
N VAL A 23 -0.20 -5.08 -8.25
CA VAL A 23 -1.43 -4.29 -8.49
C VAL A 23 -1.12 -2.80 -8.57
N LEU A 24 -0.21 -2.30 -7.73
CA LEU A 24 0.19 -0.89 -7.76
C LEU A 24 0.90 -0.54 -9.08
N ASP A 25 1.82 -1.38 -9.55
CA ASP A 25 2.51 -1.16 -10.83
C ASP A 25 1.53 -1.20 -12.01
N TYR A 26 0.57 -2.12 -11.99
CA TYR A 26 -0.50 -2.17 -13.01
C TYR A 26 -1.34 -0.89 -13.02
N ILE A 27 -1.79 -0.43 -11.86
CA ILE A 27 -2.55 0.82 -11.72
C ILE A 27 -1.74 2.00 -12.28
N ASN A 28 -0.45 2.07 -11.96
CA ASN A 28 0.41 3.16 -12.41
C ASN A 28 0.57 3.20 -13.93
N ASN A 29 0.70 2.02 -14.57
CA ASN A 29 0.94 1.92 -16.00
C ASN A 29 -0.34 2.04 -16.85
N HIS A 30 -1.51 1.75 -16.27
CA HIS A 30 -2.78 1.68 -17.01
C HIS A 30 -3.85 2.63 -16.45
N TYR A 31 -3.46 3.68 -15.71
CA TYR A 31 -4.40 4.60 -15.07
C TYR A 31 -5.45 5.17 -16.02
N GLU A 32 -5.01 5.74 -17.15
CA GLU A 32 -5.89 6.34 -18.17
C GLU A 32 -6.91 5.33 -18.72
N GLU A 33 -6.46 4.10 -18.99
CA GLU A 33 -7.33 3.01 -19.45
C GLU A 33 -8.35 2.62 -18.38
N ILE A 34 -7.92 2.56 -17.12
CA ILE A 34 -8.74 2.19 -15.97
C ILE A 34 -9.85 3.23 -15.73
N ILE A 35 -9.51 4.53 -15.76
CA ILE A 35 -10.52 5.60 -15.56
C ILE A 35 -11.44 5.78 -16.76
N ALA A 36 -11.00 5.36 -17.96
CA ALA A 36 -11.84 5.34 -19.15
C ALA A 36 -12.85 4.17 -19.17
N LEU A 37 -12.72 3.18 -18.27
CA LEU A 37 -13.70 2.09 -18.17
C LEU A 37 -15.06 2.67 -17.79
N ASN A 38 -16.07 2.39 -18.61
CA ASN A 38 -17.44 2.84 -18.34
C ASN A 38 -17.91 2.37 -16.94
N GLY A 39 -18.28 3.34 -16.09
CA GLY A 39 -18.68 3.13 -14.70
C GLY A 39 -17.54 3.12 -13.66
N TYR A 40 -16.29 3.37 -14.06
CA TYR A 40 -15.16 3.49 -13.14
C TYR A 40 -14.88 4.96 -12.79
N SER A 41 -15.42 5.42 -11.68
CA SER A 41 -15.24 6.81 -11.24
C SER A 41 -13.91 7.02 -10.51
N ILE A 42 -13.44 8.27 -10.47
CA ILE A 42 -12.28 8.67 -9.64
C ILE A 42 -12.51 8.28 -8.16
N LYS A 43 -13.73 8.36 -7.64
CA LYS A 43 -14.05 7.92 -6.28
C LYS A 43 -13.88 6.41 -6.08
N SER A 44 -14.30 5.62 -7.07
CA SER A 44 -14.13 4.16 -7.07
C SER A 44 -12.64 3.80 -7.08
N PHE A 45 -11.86 4.49 -7.91
CA PHE A 45 -10.41 4.37 -7.95
C PHE A 45 -9.77 4.68 -6.59
N GLN A 46 -10.12 5.82 -5.98
CA GLN A 46 -9.61 6.20 -4.66
C GLN A 46 -9.94 5.16 -3.58
N ALA A 47 -11.14 4.56 -3.61
CA ALA A 47 -11.52 3.52 -2.69
C ALA A 47 -10.70 2.22 -2.88
N ASP A 48 -10.43 1.83 -4.13
CA ASP A 48 -9.60 0.65 -4.43
C ASP A 48 -8.14 0.87 -4.01
N VAL A 49 -7.57 2.04 -4.32
CA VAL A 49 -6.22 2.42 -3.87
C VAL A 49 -6.14 2.49 -2.34
N SER A 50 -7.18 3.00 -1.66
CA SER A 50 -7.24 3.01 -0.19
C SER A 50 -7.19 1.61 0.40
N LYS A 51 -7.94 0.65 -0.17
CA LYS A 51 -7.93 -0.75 0.28
C LYS A 51 -6.56 -1.39 0.06
N LEU A 52 -5.91 -1.08 -1.07
CA LEU A 52 -4.57 -1.57 -1.40
C LEU A 52 -3.52 -1.00 -0.42
N ALA A 53 -3.55 0.30 -0.16
CA ALA A 53 -2.62 1.01 0.71
C ALA A 53 -2.63 0.49 2.16
N LYS A 54 -3.80 0.05 2.67
CA LYS A 54 -3.92 -0.61 3.99
C LYS A 54 -3.07 -1.87 4.12
N LYS A 55 -2.65 -2.48 3.01
CA LYS A 55 -1.81 -3.68 2.98
C LYS A 55 -0.33 -3.37 2.78
N PHE A 56 0.06 -2.11 2.73
CA PHE A 56 1.45 -1.73 2.56
C PHE A 56 2.25 -2.10 3.81
N LYS A 57 3.43 -2.68 3.59
CA LYS A 57 4.30 -3.17 4.66
C LYS A 57 5.68 -2.53 4.65
N ASN A 58 5.99 -1.73 3.64
CA ASN A 58 7.31 -1.12 3.50
C ASN A 58 7.27 0.22 2.76
N LYS A 59 8.37 0.95 2.88
CA LYS A 59 8.56 2.26 2.27
C LYS A 59 8.58 2.22 0.74
N VAL A 60 9.00 1.12 0.12
CA VAL A 60 9.04 0.98 -1.35
C VAL A 60 7.63 1.09 -1.94
N GLN A 61 6.65 0.40 -1.35
CA GLN A 61 5.25 0.46 -1.78
C GLN A 61 4.67 1.87 -1.60
N ARG A 62 4.97 2.50 -0.47
CA ARG A 62 4.58 3.88 -0.17
C ARG A 62 5.16 4.86 -1.19
N ASP A 63 6.44 4.76 -1.50
CA ASP A 63 7.12 5.67 -2.43
C ASP A 63 6.62 5.49 -3.86
N LYS A 64 6.32 4.25 -4.29
CA LYS A 64 5.64 3.99 -5.57
C LYS A 64 4.28 4.68 -5.66
N LEU A 65 3.46 4.61 -4.61
CA LEU A 65 2.18 5.30 -4.56
C LEU A 65 2.36 6.82 -4.61
N LYS A 66 3.36 7.36 -3.92
CA LYS A 66 3.68 8.78 -3.98
C LYS A 66 4.08 9.22 -5.38
N THR A 67 4.96 8.48 -6.05
CA THR A 67 5.37 8.78 -7.44
C THR A 67 4.16 8.80 -8.38
N PHE A 68 3.22 7.88 -8.20
CA PHE A 68 1.99 7.85 -8.97
C PHE A 68 1.10 9.07 -8.73
N ILE A 69 0.84 9.43 -7.47
CA ILE A 69 0.06 10.62 -7.11
C ILE A 69 0.72 11.88 -7.67
N ASP A 70 2.04 11.96 -7.57
CA ASP A 70 2.84 13.06 -8.09
C ASP A 70 2.79 13.20 -9.62
N ALA A 71 2.55 12.10 -10.34
CA ALA A 71 2.47 12.08 -11.80
C ALA A 71 1.05 12.43 -12.33
N ASN A 72 0.00 12.13 -11.56
CA ASN A 72 -1.40 12.24 -11.99
C ASN A 72 -2.12 13.42 -11.28
N LYS A 73 -1.40 14.54 -11.17
CA LYS A 73 -1.36 15.48 -10.04
C LYS A 73 -2.54 16.44 -9.83
N GLU A 74 -3.61 16.41 -10.63
CA GLU A 74 -4.74 17.35 -10.44
C GLU A 74 -6.05 16.67 -10.03
N SER A 75 -6.41 15.56 -10.66
CA SER A 75 -7.69 14.87 -10.43
C SER A 75 -7.69 13.98 -9.18
N LEU A 76 -6.50 13.55 -8.73
CA LEU A 76 -6.33 12.60 -7.63
C LEU A 76 -5.79 13.23 -6.34
N LYS A 77 -5.31 14.47 -6.44
CA LYS A 77 -4.65 15.20 -5.36
C LYS A 77 -5.65 15.52 -4.25
N GLY A 78 -5.24 15.40 -2.99
CA GLY A 78 -6.10 15.50 -1.80
C GLY A 78 -6.53 14.15 -1.25
N ALA A 79 -7.36 13.38 -1.97
CA ALA A 79 -7.88 12.11 -1.46
C ALA A 79 -6.78 11.05 -1.30
N LEU A 80 -5.87 10.96 -2.27
CA LEU A 80 -4.75 10.02 -2.17
C LEU A 80 -3.60 10.52 -1.27
N ASP A 81 -3.51 11.83 -1.02
CA ASP A 81 -2.53 12.39 -0.09
C ASP A 81 -2.81 11.95 1.36
N GLN A 82 -4.09 11.93 1.76
CA GLN A 82 -4.46 11.42 3.07
C GLN A 82 -4.10 9.93 3.22
N ILE A 83 -4.24 9.14 2.16
CA ILE A 83 -3.83 7.73 2.16
C ILE A 83 -2.32 7.60 2.40
N LEU A 84 -1.49 8.46 1.80
CA LEU A 84 -0.05 8.46 2.05
C LEU A 84 0.28 8.75 3.52
N VAL A 85 -0.43 9.70 4.13
CA VAL A 85 -0.26 10.03 5.56
C VAL A 85 -0.62 8.82 6.44
N ASP A 86 -1.73 8.15 6.15
CA ASP A 86 -2.15 6.95 6.89
C ASP A 86 -1.13 5.81 6.74
N VAL A 87 -0.60 5.61 5.54
CA VAL A 87 0.48 4.64 5.28
C VAL A 87 1.74 4.99 6.07
N ASP A 88 2.16 6.26 6.07
CA ASP A 88 3.34 6.70 6.82
C ASP A 88 3.21 6.45 8.32
N ASN A 89 2.02 6.68 8.88
CA ASN A 89 1.75 6.40 10.28
C ASN A 89 1.80 4.91 10.58
N ASN A 90 1.22 4.07 9.72
CA ASN A 90 1.27 2.62 9.87
C ASN A 90 2.70 2.07 9.81
N LEU A 91 3.51 2.56 8.87
CA LEU A 91 4.91 2.14 8.75
C LEU A 91 5.73 2.54 9.99
N LYS A 92 5.51 3.73 10.55
CA LYS A 92 6.14 4.14 11.82
C LYS A 92 5.77 3.24 12.99
N ILE A 93 4.51 2.81 13.09
CA ILE A 93 4.06 1.86 14.12
C ILE A 93 4.80 0.53 13.94
N ILE A 94 4.86 0.01 12.71
CA ILE A 94 5.57 -1.23 12.40
C ILE A 94 7.06 -1.13 12.80
N ASP A 95 7.73 -0.05 12.41
CA ASP A 95 9.15 0.16 12.74
C ASP A 95 9.39 0.20 14.26
N ASN A 96 8.51 0.88 15.01
CA ASN A 96 8.61 0.97 16.46
C ASN A 96 8.38 -0.40 17.14
N GLU A 97 7.37 -1.15 16.71
CA GLU A 97 7.10 -2.49 17.26
C GLU A 97 8.21 -3.49 16.90
N LEU A 98 8.76 -3.42 15.68
CA LEU A 98 9.94 -4.21 15.29
C LEU A 98 11.16 -3.87 16.15
N HIS A 99 11.37 -2.60 16.47
CA HIS A 99 12.46 -2.18 17.35
C HIS A 99 12.28 -2.74 18.77
N LYS A 100 11.08 -2.61 19.37
CA LYS A 100 10.77 -3.18 20.69
C LYS A 100 10.95 -4.70 20.71
N PHE A 101 10.49 -5.38 19.65
CA PHE A 101 10.64 -6.82 19.51
C PHE A 101 12.13 -7.22 19.49
N LYS A 102 12.97 -6.56 18.70
CA LYS A 102 14.42 -6.83 18.67
C LYS A 102 15.08 -6.61 20.04
N GLU A 103 14.72 -5.53 20.72
CA GLU A 103 15.24 -5.22 22.06
C GLU A 103 14.81 -6.25 23.12
N PHE A 104 13.60 -6.81 23.00
CA PHE A 104 13.13 -7.90 23.86
C PHE A 104 14.04 -9.14 23.73
N PHE A 105 14.26 -9.63 22.50
CA PHE A 105 15.11 -10.80 22.26
C PHE A 105 16.57 -10.56 22.67
N ARG A 106 17.10 -9.35 22.45
CA ARG A 106 18.44 -9.00 22.89
C ARG A 106 18.60 -9.17 24.40
N LYS A 107 17.62 -8.74 25.20
CA LYS A 107 17.65 -8.85 26.67
C LYS A 107 17.55 -10.30 27.15
N ASP A 108 16.76 -11.13 26.47
CA ASP A 108 16.64 -12.55 26.78
C ASP A 108 17.92 -13.33 26.42
N GLU A 109 18.56 -13.06 25.27
CA GLU A 109 19.86 -13.64 24.92
C GLU A 109 20.95 -13.25 25.93
N THR A 110 20.98 -11.98 26.35
CA THR A 110 21.96 -11.52 27.34
C THR A 110 21.75 -12.18 28.71
N LYS A 111 20.49 -12.48 29.10
CA LYS A 111 20.19 -13.23 30.33
C LYS A 111 20.66 -14.68 30.27
N ASN A 112 20.50 -15.33 29.12
CA ASN A 112 20.91 -16.73 28.94
C ASN A 112 22.43 -16.93 28.83
N LEU A 113 23.20 -15.87 28.53
CA LEU A 113 24.67 -15.89 28.47
C LEU A 113 25.36 -15.60 29.83
N LEU A 114 24.60 -15.13 30.84
CA LEU A 114 25.11 -14.78 32.17
C LEU A 114 24.78 -15.85 33.24
N LEU A 115 24.26 -17.01 32.82
CA LEU A 115 24.04 -18.21 33.63
C LEU A 115 25.00 -19.32 33.18
#